data_AF-A0A366C302-F1
#
_entry.id   AF-A0A366C302-F1
#
_cell.length_a   1.000
_cell.length_b   1.000
_cell.length_c   1.000
_cell.angle_alpha   90.00
_cell.angle_beta   90.00
_cell.angle_gamma   90.00
#
_symmetry.space_group_name_H-M   'P 1'
#
loop_
_entity.id
_entity.type
_entity.pdbx_description
1 polymer ?
#
loop_
_entity_poly.entity_id
_entity_poly.type
_entity_poly.pdbx_seq_one_letter_code
_entity_poly.pdbx_strand_id
1 'polypeptide(L)'
;MAASGAGRGTGAETGRAAADRGRGPEGRRRLLPLPSIPGHGGRLFLTTRMRLLIVAQGLIFYASLQDEETIDWLGTLVPLSKGQAALAEGLLGLVLFSLWGLCMIAWMRVVARDRQDGK
;
A
#
# COMPACT_ATOMS: atom_id res chain seq x y z
N MET A 1 -43.80 -3.85 67.09
CA MET A 1 -44.11 -2.65 66.30
C MET A 1 -44.41 -3.07 64.85
N ALA A 2 -45.45 -2.47 64.28
CA ALA A 2 -46.08 -2.68 62.96
C ALA A 2 -45.08 -2.79 61.77
N ALA A 3 -45.26 -3.71 60.79
CA ALA A 3 -46.06 -3.62 59.54
C ALA A 3 -45.64 -2.44 58.64
N SER A 4 -45.63 -2.41 57.30
CA SER A 4 -45.96 -3.29 56.16
C SER A 4 -45.89 -2.37 54.92
N GLY A 5 -45.68 -2.92 53.71
CA GLY A 5 -46.19 -2.36 52.44
C GLY A 5 -45.32 -1.28 51.77
N ALA A 6 -44.84 -1.46 50.53
CA ALA A 6 -45.56 -1.51 49.25
C ALA A 6 -46.06 -0.13 48.76
N GLY A 7 -45.68 0.25 47.54
CA GLY A 7 -46.21 1.46 46.90
C GLY A 7 -45.63 1.77 45.52
N ARG A 8 -46.19 1.12 44.49
CA ARG A 8 -46.06 1.44 43.07
C ARG A 8 -47.11 2.52 42.73
N GLY A 9 -46.77 3.52 41.93
CA GLY A 9 -47.70 4.40 41.21
C GLY A 9 -46.89 5.14 40.15
N THR A 10 -47.08 5.09 38.82
CA THR A 10 -48.25 5.09 37.92
C THR A 10 -49.23 6.24 38.12
N GLY A 11 -48.89 7.39 37.53
CA GLY A 11 -49.78 8.32 36.82
C GLY A 11 -48.95 8.89 35.65
N ALA A 12 -49.33 8.82 34.37
CA ALA A 12 -50.58 9.34 33.76
C ALA A 12 -50.71 10.84 34.14
N GLU A 13 -50.70 11.84 33.26
CA GLU A 13 -51.35 11.95 31.96
C GLU A 13 -50.79 13.14 31.14
N THR A 14 -50.76 12.95 29.82
CA THR A 14 -51.19 13.91 28.78
C THR A 14 -50.41 15.22 28.52
N GLY A 15 -49.66 15.19 27.42
CA GLY A 15 -49.40 16.33 26.53
C GLY A 15 -49.54 15.88 25.07
N ARG A 16 -50.76 15.98 24.53
CA ARG A 16 -51.19 15.89 23.11
C ARG A 16 -50.08 16.26 22.12
N ALA A 17 -49.60 15.42 21.20
CA ALA A 17 -50.30 14.90 20.00
C ALA A 17 -51.35 15.87 19.42
N ALA A 18 -50.93 16.80 18.55
CA ALA A 18 -51.64 17.21 17.32
C ALA A 18 -51.02 18.49 16.71
N ALA A 19 -50.03 18.32 15.85
CA ALA A 19 -49.76 19.25 14.75
C ALA A 19 -49.21 18.43 13.58
N ASP A 20 -50.07 17.57 13.05
CA ASP A 20 -49.87 16.89 11.77
C ASP A 20 -50.36 17.79 10.63
N ARG A 21 -49.67 17.66 9.49
CA ARG A 21 -49.99 18.12 8.12
C ARG A 21 -49.50 19.49 7.66
N GLY A 22 -48.42 19.43 6.89
CA GLY A 22 -47.98 20.52 6.02
C GLY A 22 -46.96 20.12 4.95
N ARG A 23 -47.30 19.13 4.10
CA ARG A 23 -46.99 19.07 2.65
C ARG A 23 -45.51 19.18 2.20
N GLY A 24 -44.98 18.06 1.66
CA GLY A 24 -43.91 18.06 0.66
C GLY A 24 -43.22 16.69 0.46
N PRO A 25 -43.51 15.95 -0.62
CA PRO A 25 -42.59 14.93 -1.11
C PRO A 25 -41.42 15.64 -1.80
N GLU A 26 -40.30 14.95 -2.02
CA GLU A 26 -39.06 15.47 -2.64
C GLU A 26 -38.06 16.05 -1.63
N GLY A 27 -36.94 15.32 -1.49
CA GLY A 27 -35.88 15.71 -0.57
C GLY A 27 -35.36 14.59 0.32
N ARG A 28 -35.77 13.33 0.10
CA ARG A 28 -34.88 12.20 0.42
C ARG A 28 -33.66 12.33 -0.50
N ARG A 29 -32.73 13.22 -0.15
CA ARG A 29 -31.32 13.04 -0.50
C ARG A 29 -30.93 11.74 0.18
N ARG A 30 -31.21 10.62 -0.50
CA ARG A 30 -30.41 9.42 -0.38
C ARG A 30 -28.99 9.91 -0.60
N LEU A 31 -28.27 10.16 0.49
CA LEU A 31 -26.82 10.08 0.49
C LEU A 31 -26.55 8.68 -0.04
N LEU A 32 -26.37 8.59 -1.35
CA LEU A 32 -25.77 7.43 -1.97
C LEU A 32 -24.49 7.21 -1.17
N PRO A 33 -24.28 6.03 -0.57
CA PRO A 33 -23.00 5.73 0.01
C PRO A 33 -22.01 5.90 -1.14
N LEU A 34 -21.21 6.98 -1.06
CA LEU A 34 -20.05 7.13 -1.91
C LEU A 34 -19.32 5.80 -1.79
N PRO A 35 -19.03 5.10 -2.91
CA PRO A 35 -18.21 3.91 -2.84
C PRO A 35 -16.93 4.36 -2.15
N SER A 36 -16.72 3.86 -0.93
CA SER A 36 -15.48 4.04 -0.21
C SER A 36 -14.43 3.39 -1.09
N ILE A 37 -13.76 4.19 -1.93
CA ILE A 37 -12.63 3.76 -2.73
C ILE A 37 -11.64 3.20 -1.71
N PRO A 38 -11.39 1.88 -1.68
CA PRO A 38 -10.41 1.32 -0.78
C PRO A 38 -9.05 1.84 -1.27
N GLY A 39 -8.49 2.87 -0.63
CA GLY A 39 -7.16 3.37 -0.99
C GLY A 39 -6.84 4.86 -0.83
N HIS A 40 -7.75 5.72 -0.36
CA HIS A 40 -7.41 7.14 -0.09
C HIS A 40 -7.26 7.40 1.42
N GLY A 41 -6.06 7.13 1.94
CA GLY A 41 -5.75 7.35 3.36
C GLY A 41 -4.38 6.83 3.81
N GLY A 42 -3.29 7.41 3.29
CA GLY A 42 -2.05 7.62 4.04
C GLY A 42 -1.12 6.44 4.38
N ARG A 43 -1.49 5.17 4.20
CA ARG A 43 -0.56 4.04 4.35
C ARG A 43 -0.75 3.04 3.22
N LEU A 44 0.04 3.19 2.15
CA LEU A 44 0.35 2.06 1.30
C LEU A 44 1.09 1.06 2.21
N PHE A 45 0.38 0.06 2.73
CA PHE A 45 0.99 -1.02 3.49
C PHE A 45 1.83 -1.85 2.52
N LEU A 46 3.06 -1.38 2.26
CA LEU A 46 4.03 -2.18 1.55
C LEU A 46 4.32 -3.42 2.37
N THR A 47 4.01 -4.57 1.79
CA THR A 47 4.43 -5.87 2.30
C THR A 47 5.95 -5.88 2.44
N THR A 48 6.49 -6.62 3.41
CA THR A 48 7.94 -6.75 3.61
C THR A 48 8.64 -7.17 2.31
N ARG A 49 7.99 -8.01 1.50
CA ARG A 49 8.49 -8.44 0.18
C ARG A 49 8.62 -7.27 -0.80
N MET A 50 7.62 -6.40 -0.91
CA MET A 50 7.74 -5.20 -1.75
C MET A 50 8.83 -4.24 -1.24
N ARG A 51 8.98 -4.07 0.08
CA ARG A 51 10.06 -3.24 0.64
C ARG A 51 11.44 -3.76 0.25
N LEU A 52 11.65 -5.07 0.35
CA LEU A 52 12.90 -5.71 -0.06
C LEU A 52 13.17 -5.53 -1.55
N LEU A 53 12.14 -5.63 -2.41
CA LEU A 53 12.29 -5.41 -3.84
C LEU A 53 12.63 -3.95 -4.19
N ILE A 54 12.09 -2.97 -3.46
CA ILE A 54 12.46 -1.56 -3.63
C ILE A 54 13.92 -1.34 -3.23
N VAL A 55 14.33 -1.88 -2.08
CA VAL A 55 15.73 -1.78 -1.63
C VAL A 55 16.66 -2.44 -2.64
N ALA A 56 16.31 -3.63 -3.13
CA ALA A 56 17.10 -4.32 -4.16
C ALA A 56 17.21 -3.49 -5.45
N GLN A 57 16.13 -2.86 -5.92
CA GLN A 57 16.20 -1.95 -7.06
C GLN A 57 17.09 -0.74 -6.80
N GLY A 58 17.00 -0.14 -5.61
CA GLY A 58 17.87 0.96 -5.21
C GLY A 58 19.35 0.56 -5.20
N LEU A 59 19.67 -0.63 -4.69
CA LEU A 59 21.03 -1.17 -4.69
C LEU A 59 21.55 -1.46 -6.10
N ILE A 60 20.73 -2.06 -6.96
CA ILE A 60 21.09 -2.32 -8.37
C ILE A 60 21.33 -1.00 -9.11
N PHE A 61 20.47 0.00 -8.89
CA PHE A 61 20.65 1.33 -9.48
C PHE A 61 21.92 2.01 -8.96
N TYR A 62 22.16 1.96 -7.65
CA TYR A 62 23.39 2.51 -7.06
C TYR A 62 24.65 1.83 -7.64
N ALA A 63 24.64 0.50 -7.74
CA ALA A 63 25.74 -0.24 -8.36
C ALA A 63 25.94 0.13 -9.83
N SER A 64 24.86 0.38 -10.58
CA SER A 64 24.95 0.83 -11.98
C SER A 64 25.58 2.22 -12.14
N LEU A 65 25.51 3.08 -11.13
CA LEU A 65 26.19 4.38 -11.15
C LEU A 65 27.70 4.27 -10.91
N GLN A 66 28.16 3.16 -10.33
CA GLN A 66 29.56 2.93 -9.99
C GLN A 66 30.27 1.98 -10.97
N ASP A 67 29.66 1.67 -12.11
CA ASP A 67 30.22 0.73 -13.10
C ASP A 67 31.65 1.12 -13.52
N GLU A 68 31.83 2.34 -14.04
CA GLU A 68 33.14 2.84 -14.48
C GLU A 68 34.19 2.81 -13.36
N GLU A 69 33.83 3.24 -12.14
CA GLU A 69 34.73 3.26 -10.99
C GLU A 69 35.06 1.84 -10.49
N THR A 70 34.13 0.90 -10.63
CA THR A 70 34.33 -0.51 -10.31
C THR A 70 35.30 -1.16 -11.29
N ILE A 71 35.18 -0.86 -12.58
CA ILE A 71 36.07 -1.39 -13.63
C ILE A 71 37.47 -0.78 -13.50
N ASP A 72 37.60 0.51 -13.18
CA ASP A 72 38.89 1.16 -12.95
C ASP A 72 39.59 0.57 -11.71
N TRP A 73 38.85 0.39 -10.60
CA TRP A 73 39.35 -0.32 -9.43
C TRP A 73 39.77 -1.76 -9.76
N LEU A 74 39.00 -2.50 -10.56
CA LEU A 74 39.34 -3.85 -10.98
C LEU A 74 40.63 -3.89 -11.82
N GLY A 75 40.86 -2.85 -12.64
CA GLY A 75 42.10 -2.64 -13.39
C GLY A 75 43.33 -2.45 -12.51
N THR A 76 43.17 -1.96 -11.27
CA THR A 76 44.28 -1.87 -10.30
C THR A 76 44.69 -3.23 -9.71
N LEU A 77 43.77 -4.19 -9.67
CA LEU A 77 44.00 -5.54 -9.14
C LEU A 77 44.45 -6.52 -10.21
N VAL A 78 43.94 -6.37 -11.43
CA VAL A 78 44.25 -7.24 -12.56
C VAL A 78 44.62 -6.35 -13.75
N PRO A 79 45.81 -6.51 -14.36
CA PRO A 79 46.20 -5.72 -15.53
C PRO A 79 45.34 -6.12 -16.73
N LEU A 80 44.21 -5.45 -16.87
CA LEU A 80 43.25 -5.65 -17.95
C LEU A 80 43.68 -4.85 -19.18
N SER A 81 43.66 -5.48 -20.35
CA SER A 81 43.77 -4.74 -21.60
C SER A 81 42.49 -3.91 -21.85
N LYS A 82 42.57 -2.83 -22.65
CA LYS A 82 41.42 -1.96 -22.95
C LYS A 82 40.19 -2.73 -23.49
N GLY A 83 40.42 -3.76 -24.30
CA GLY A 83 39.35 -4.61 -24.82
C GLY A 83 38.70 -5.49 -23.75
N GLN A 84 39.49 -5.98 -22.78
CA GLN A 84 38.97 -6.76 -21.66
C GLN A 84 38.20 -5.90 -20.66
N ALA A 85 38.63 -4.65 -20.44
CA ALA A 85 37.90 -3.69 -19.61
C ALA A 85 36.51 -3.39 -20.21
N ALA A 86 36.44 -3.10 -21.52
CA ALA A 86 35.17 -2.88 -22.21
C ALA A 86 34.25 -4.12 -22.18
N LEU A 87 34.81 -5.32 -22.29
CA LEU A 87 34.05 -6.56 -22.14
C LEU A 87 33.55 -6.75 -20.70
N ALA A 88 34.36 -6.42 -19.70
CA ALA A 88 33.99 -6.52 -18.29
C ALA A 88 32.87 -5.54 -17.93
N GLU A 89 32.95 -4.30 -18.40
CA GLU A 89 31.89 -3.28 -18.29
C GLU A 89 30.59 -3.77 -18.94
N GLY A 90 30.66 -4.26 -20.19
CA GLY A 90 29.49 -4.82 -20.88
C GLY A 90 28.87 -6.03 -20.15
N LEU A 91 29.70 -6.91 -19.58
CA LEU A 91 29.23 -8.04 -18.77
C LEU A 91 28.61 -7.58 -17.45
N LEU A 92 29.20 -6.59 -16.78
CA LEU A 92 28.69 -6.04 -15.54
C LEU A 92 27.33 -5.38 -15.77
N GLY A 93 27.21 -4.56 -16.83
CA GLY A 93 25.95 -3.98 -17.28
C GLY A 93 24.89 -5.04 -17.60
N LEU A 94 25.26 -6.14 -18.29
CA LEU A 94 24.35 -7.24 -18.59
C LEU A 94 23.85 -7.96 -17.32
N VAL A 95 24.74 -8.17 -16.34
CA VAL A 95 24.38 -8.77 -15.04
C VAL A 95 23.43 -7.86 -14.28
N LEU A 96 23.74 -6.57 -14.18
CA LEU A 96 22.88 -5.57 -13.51
C LEU A 96 21.50 -5.47 -14.18
N PHE A 97 21.47 -5.45 -15.52
CA PHE A 97 20.22 -5.47 -16.29
C PHE A 97 19.39 -6.73 -16.02
N SER A 98 20.04 -7.90 -15.97
CA SER A 98 19.38 -9.17 -15.68
C SER A 98 18.82 -9.20 -14.26
N LEU A 99 19.58 -8.73 -13.27
CA LEU A 99 19.13 -8.60 -11.88
C LEU A 99 17.95 -7.65 -11.74
N TRP A 100 18.00 -6.51 -12.45
CA TRP A 100 16.88 -5.57 -12.52
C TRP A 100 15.62 -6.22 -13.12
N GLY A 101 15.76 -6.93 -14.23
CA GLY A 101 14.66 -7.66 -14.87
C GLY A 101 14.06 -8.73 -13.97
N LEU A 102 14.88 -9.50 -13.25
CA LEU A 102 14.42 -10.47 -12.26
C LEU A 102 13.66 -9.79 -11.11
N CYS A 103 14.12 -8.63 -10.63
CA CYS A 103 13.41 -7.82 -9.65
C CYS A 103 12.03 -7.40 -10.16
N MET A 104 11.92 -6.96 -11.42
CA MET A 104 10.64 -6.60 -12.03
C MET A 104 9.69 -7.79 -12.15
N ILE A 105 10.19 -8.96 -12.56
CA ILE A 105 9.38 -10.18 -12.61
C ILE A 105 8.89 -10.57 -11.21
N ALA A 106 9.77 -10.50 -10.20
CA ALA A 106 9.41 -10.75 -8.80
C ALA A 106 8.36 -9.76 -8.30
N TRP A 107 8.48 -8.48 -8.65
CA TRP A 107 7.50 -7.44 -8.34
C TRP A 107 6.13 -7.76 -8.92
N MET A 108 6.06 -8.08 -10.21
CA MET A 108 4.81 -8.46 -10.88
C MET A 108 4.15 -9.68 -10.23
N ARG A 109 4.95 -10.66 -9.78
CA ARG A 109 4.44 -11.83 -9.05
C ARG A 109 3.89 -11.47 -7.67
N VAL A 110 4.53 -10.56 -6.94
CA VAL A 110 4.02 -10.09 -5.63
C VAL A 110 2.71 -9.34 -5.83
N VAL A 111 2.64 -8.42 -6.78
CA VAL A 111 1.41 -7.67 -7.09
C VAL A 111 0.27 -8.59 -7.52
N ALA A 112 0.55 -9.61 -8.34
CA ALA A 112 -0.47 -10.57 -8.77
C ALA A 112 -1.04 -11.38 -7.61
N ARG A 113 -0.20 -11.79 -6.64
CA ARG A 113 -0.62 -12.52 -5.43
C ARG A 113 -1.44 -11.64 -4.48
N ASP A 114 -0.96 -10.42 -4.21
CA ASP A 114 -1.68 -9.47 -3.34
C ASP A 114 -3.10 -9.17 -3.88
N ARG A 115 -3.29 -9.19 -5.21
CA ARG A 115 -4.62 -9.04 -5.83
C ARG A 115 -5.51 -10.28 -5.73
N GLN A 116 -4.94 -11.48 -5.61
CA GLN A 116 -5.69 -12.72 -5.42
C GLN A 116 -6.13 -12.88 -3.97
N ASP A 117 -5.25 -12.55 -3.02
CA ASP A 117 -5.52 -12.67 -1.58
C ASP A 117 -6.52 -11.60 -1.07
N GLY A 118 -6.70 -10.51 -1.82
CA GLY A 118 -7.66 -9.43 -1.51
C GLY A 118 -9.07 -9.61 -2.10
N LYS A 119 -9.36 -10.74 -2.75
CA LYS A 119 -10.71 -11.12 -3.23
C LYS A 119 -11.33 -12.14 -2.29
#